data_AF-A0A3D2VS37-F1
#
_entry.id   AF-A0A3D2VS37-F1
#
_cell.length_a   1.000
_cell.length_b   1.000
_cell.length_c   1.000
_cell.angle_alpha   90.00
_cell.angle_beta   90.00
_cell.angle_gamma   90.00
#
_symmetry.space_group_name_H-M   'P 1'
#
loop_
_entity.id
_entity.type
_entity.pdbx_description
1 polymer ?
#
loop_
_entity_poly.entity_id
_entity_poly.type
_entity_poly.pdbx_seq_one_letter_code
_entity_poly.pdbx_strand_id
1 'polypeptide(L)'
;MVMLKEESRKQFPTFDEYLGKNFLHVRSKPRVMEAFWKWSAWAEPDYWRRNYYYIFSYGSEPKIEVGVGSYIDSLCVLNDKKTKVLGVKYAVTPNGGKVIVLHGNLVRETEEALLRVRASKKNPDDDRILTLMEATIMHEMVHWSYMVAGVDEKKKYGGDEEYGTARFEQEAYGSPVAMPDEFRERLCKVRPAAPFLGVATNLACTILEVKPESPAAKAGLIKGDRISKFDGKNLGKELNRDNGGNTAQAEFGALLDQKQPGDSVSLEIHRMEPPGTDKIFTVNVTLGSIN
;
A
#
# COMPACT_ATOMS: atom_id res chain seq x y z
N MET A 1 -5.85 9.74 24.19
CA MET A 1 -4.93 8.90 23.44
C MET A 1 -5.75 7.85 22.73
N VAL A 2 -6.13 8.25 21.53
CA VAL A 2 -6.33 7.40 20.37
C VAL A 2 -6.30 5.91 20.67
N MET A 3 -7.49 5.35 20.73
CA MET A 3 -7.76 3.93 20.80
C MET A 3 -8.15 3.45 19.41
N LEU A 4 -7.69 2.26 18.99
CA LEU A 4 -8.19 1.66 17.76
C LEU A 4 -9.69 1.36 17.90
N LYS A 5 -10.46 1.56 16.82
CA LYS A 5 -11.81 0.97 16.70
C LYS A 5 -11.76 -0.54 16.91
N GLU A 6 -12.86 -1.13 17.36
CA GLU A 6 -12.90 -2.52 17.80
C GLU A 6 -12.44 -3.50 16.70
N GLU A 7 -12.84 -3.25 15.45
CA GLU A 7 -12.46 -4.06 14.30
C GLU A 7 -10.94 -3.98 14.05
N SER A 8 -10.38 -2.77 14.08
CA SER A 8 -8.94 -2.55 13.92
C SER A 8 -8.13 -3.15 15.06
N ARG A 9 -8.64 -3.12 16.30
CA ARG A 9 -7.98 -3.77 17.45
C ARG A 9 -7.83 -5.27 17.28
N LYS A 10 -8.88 -5.94 16.78
CA LYS A 10 -8.82 -7.39 16.51
C LYS A 10 -7.77 -7.73 15.45
N GLN A 11 -7.58 -6.85 14.48
CA GLN A 11 -6.62 -7.03 13.41
C GLN A 11 -5.18 -6.66 13.79
N PHE A 12 -4.99 -5.66 14.65
CA PHE A 12 -3.68 -5.10 15.02
C PHE A 12 -3.51 -4.99 16.54
N PRO A 13 -3.51 -6.13 17.28
CA PRO A 13 -3.50 -6.13 18.74
C PRO A 13 -2.18 -5.61 19.33
N THR A 14 -1.03 -5.84 18.67
CA THR A 14 0.27 -5.38 19.15
C THR A 14 0.38 -3.87 19.07
N PHE A 15 -0.17 -3.29 17.98
CA PHE A 15 -0.24 -1.86 17.76
C PHE A 15 -1.22 -1.19 18.71
N ASP A 16 -2.41 -1.75 18.96
CA ASP A 16 -3.33 -1.21 19.97
C ASP A 16 -2.70 -1.21 21.37
N GLU A 17 -2.00 -2.29 21.74
CA GLU A 17 -1.24 -2.34 23.00
C GLU A 17 -0.15 -1.27 23.04
N TYR A 18 0.57 -1.06 21.92
CA TYR A 18 1.57 0.00 21.81
C TYR A 18 0.94 1.38 22.01
N LEU A 19 -0.22 1.67 21.42
CA LEU A 19 -0.94 2.93 21.63
C LEU A 19 -1.32 3.12 23.11
N GLY A 20 -1.78 2.07 23.77
CA GLY A 20 -2.21 2.14 25.17
C GLY A 20 -1.07 2.28 26.18
N LYS A 21 0.07 1.61 25.94
CA LYS A 21 1.16 1.54 26.92
C LYS A 21 2.34 2.42 26.58
N ASN A 22 2.72 2.41 25.31
CA ASN A 22 4.03 2.90 24.88
C ASN A 22 3.94 4.26 24.21
N PHE A 23 2.88 4.56 23.44
CA PHE A 23 2.74 5.85 22.76
C PHE A 23 2.72 7.03 23.74
N LEU A 24 2.33 6.81 25.00
CA LEU A 24 2.40 7.80 26.08
C LEU A 24 3.79 8.44 26.25
N HIS A 25 4.86 7.77 25.83
CA HIS A 25 6.21 8.32 25.88
C HIS A 25 6.39 9.58 25.01
N VAL A 26 5.51 9.86 24.04
CA VAL A 26 5.51 11.14 23.31
C VAL A 26 5.36 12.33 24.26
N ARG A 27 4.61 12.15 25.35
CA ARG A 27 4.42 13.17 26.39
C ARG A 27 5.70 13.51 27.15
N SER A 28 6.64 12.58 27.19
CA SER A 28 7.95 12.81 27.81
C SER A 28 8.97 13.40 26.84
N LYS A 29 8.57 13.78 25.61
CA LYS A 29 9.43 14.47 24.62
C LYS A 29 9.09 15.97 24.62
N PRO A 30 9.82 16.83 25.37
CA PRO A 30 9.47 18.25 25.51
C PRO A 30 9.33 18.95 24.16
N ARG A 31 10.29 18.70 23.25
CA ARG A 31 10.30 19.27 21.89
C ARG A 31 9.05 18.94 21.09
N VAL A 32 8.56 17.69 21.14
CA VAL A 32 7.35 17.27 20.42
C VAL A 32 6.12 17.94 21.02
N MET A 33 6.04 17.97 22.36
CA MET A 33 4.89 18.56 23.05
C MET A 33 4.83 20.09 22.89
N GLU A 34 5.96 20.79 23.00
CA GLU A 34 6.04 22.23 22.74
C GLU A 34 5.59 22.58 21.32
N ALA A 35 6.08 21.84 20.32
CA ALA A 35 5.64 22.01 18.94
C ALA A 35 4.14 21.71 18.79
N PHE A 36 3.65 20.60 19.35
CA PHE A 36 2.25 20.22 19.28
C PHE A 36 1.34 21.34 19.81
N TRP A 37 1.64 21.88 21.00
CA TRP A 37 0.83 22.95 21.57
C TRP A 37 0.88 24.23 20.75
N LYS A 38 2.07 24.63 20.31
CA LYS A 38 2.28 25.81 19.49
C LYS A 38 1.47 25.77 18.20
N TRP A 39 1.47 24.62 17.52
CA TRP A 39 0.85 24.48 16.20
C TRP A 39 -0.61 24.03 16.27
N SER A 40 -1.07 23.38 17.34
CA SER A 40 -2.48 23.02 17.50
C SER A 40 -3.43 24.22 17.58
N ALA A 41 -4.73 23.95 17.52
CA ALA A 41 -5.76 24.93 17.85
C ALA A 41 -5.66 25.46 19.30
N TRP A 42 -4.95 24.76 20.18
CA TRP A 42 -4.91 25.02 21.63
C TRP A 42 -3.66 25.77 22.10
N ALA A 43 -3.00 26.52 21.22
CA ALA A 43 -1.83 27.34 21.57
C ALA A 43 -2.09 28.40 22.66
N GLU A 44 -3.36 28.73 22.95
CA GLU A 44 -3.80 29.72 23.95
C GLU A 44 -3.52 29.25 25.41
N PRO A 45 -2.68 29.95 26.19
CA PRO A 45 -2.08 29.46 27.45
C PRO A 45 -3.02 29.01 28.59
N ASP A 46 -4.21 29.60 28.69
CA ASP A 46 -5.00 29.53 29.94
C ASP A 46 -5.99 28.36 30.00
N TYR A 47 -6.36 27.77 28.86
CA TYR A 47 -7.35 26.69 28.81
C TYR A 47 -6.75 25.30 29.07
N TRP A 48 -5.49 25.05 28.68
CA TRP A 48 -4.97 23.68 28.58
C TRP A 48 -4.22 23.18 29.82
N ARG A 49 -3.71 24.05 30.70
CA ARG A 49 -3.02 23.62 31.94
C ARG A 49 -3.90 22.70 32.81
N ARG A 50 -5.22 22.78 32.69
CA ARG A 50 -6.18 21.95 33.45
C ARG A 50 -6.63 20.67 32.75
N ASN A 51 -6.48 20.56 31.42
CA ASN A 51 -7.10 19.48 30.64
C ASN A 51 -6.14 18.63 29.79
N TYR A 52 -4.83 18.92 29.78
CA TYR A 52 -3.87 18.22 28.92
C TYR A 52 -3.79 16.70 29.17
N TYR A 53 -4.08 16.24 30.39
CA TYR A 53 -4.13 14.81 30.69
C TYR A 53 -5.20 14.08 29.88
N TYR A 54 -6.36 14.71 29.63
CA TYR A 54 -7.49 14.04 28.98
C TYR A 54 -7.22 13.74 27.50
N ILE A 55 -6.61 14.67 26.76
CA ILE A 55 -6.34 14.52 25.32
C ILE A 55 -5.39 13.34 25.05
N PHE A 56 -4.44 13.13 25.96
CA PHE A 56 -3.46 12.04 25.87
C PHE A 56 -3.79 10.86 26.80
N SER A 57 -5.05 10.68 27.20
CA SER A 57 -5.50 9.51 28.00
C SER A 57 -6.08 8.40 27.14
N TYR A 58 -5.61 7.16 27.25
CA TYR A 58 -6.10 6.06 26.41
C TYR A 58 -7.63 5.95 26.42
N GLY A 59 -8.24 5.87 25.23
CA GLY A 59 -9.70 5.82 25.06
C GLY A 59 -10.40 7.17 24.90
N SER A 60 -9.69 8.30 25.04
CA SER A 60 -10.22 9.60 24.66
C SER A 60 -10.31 9.76 23.13
N GLU A 61 -11.16 10.67 22.67
CA GLU A 61 -11.14 11.10 21.27
C GLU A 61 -9.80 11.78 20.90
N PRO A 62 -9.42 11.74 19.60
CA PRO A 62 -10.11 11.05 18.50
C PRO A 62 -9.89 9.53 18.59
N LYS A 63 -10.77 8.73 17.97
CA LYS A 63 -10.48 7.29 17.78
C LYS A 63 -9.56 7.11 16.57
N ILE A 64 -8.77 6.04 16.55
CA ILE A 64 -8.04 5.65 15.33
C ILE A 64 -8.80 4.54 14.63
N GLU A 65 -8.92 4.67 13.32
CA GLU A 65 -9.34 3.60 12.43
C GLU A 65 -8.19 3.25 11.50
N VAL A 66 -8.05 1.98 11.19
CA VAL A 66 -7.09 1.52 10.20
C VAL A 66 -7.83 1.33 8.89
N GLY A 67 -7.57 2.19 7.91
CA GLY A 67 -8.18 2.04 6.60
C GLY A 67 -7.76 0.72 5.96
N VAL A 68 -8.63 0.14 5.15
CA VAL A 68 -8.33 -1.05 4.34
C VAL A 68 -9.02 -0.93 2.98
N GLY A 69 -8.54 -1.70 1.98
CA GLY A 69 -9.18 -1.79 0.67
C GLY A 69 -8.99 -0.55 -0.22
N SER A 70 -9.96 -0.31 -1.11
CA SER A 70 -9.88 0.68 -2.19
C SER A 70 -9.73 2.13 -1.72
N TYR A 71 -10.22 2.45 -0.52
CA TYR A 71 -10.04 3.77 0.08
C TYR A 71 -8.55 4.09 0.30
N ILE A 72 -7.76 3.08 0.69
CA ILE A 72 -6.33 3.23 0.92
C ILE A 72 -5.52 3.32 -0.36
N ASP A 73 -5.93 2.58 -1.40
CA ASP A 73 -5.25 2.70 -2.70
C ASP A 73 -5.32 4.14 -3.24
N SER A 74 -6.32 4.93 -2.82
CA SER A 74 -6.43 6.36 -3.15
C SER A 74 -5.49 7.28 -2.37
N LEU A 75 -4.90 6.79 -1.27
CA LEU A 75 -3.92 7.55 -0.48
C LEU A 75 -2.52 7.53 -1.11
N CYS A 76 -2.31 6.67 -2.11
CA CYS A 76 -1.11 6.64 -2.93
C CYS A 76 -1.25 7.61 -4.11
N VAL A 77 -0.44 8.67 -4.11
CA VAL A 77 -0.30 9.54 -5.27
C VAL A 77 0.71 8.88 -6.20
N LEU A 78 0.22 8.26 -7.27
CA LEU A 78 1.05 7.64 -8.28
C LEU A 78 1.23 8.60 -9.47
N ASN A 79 2.28 8.38 -10.27
CA ASN A 79 2.39 9.05 -11.57
C ASN A 79 1.28 8.58 -12.53
N ASP A 80 1.13 9.26 -13.67
CA ASP A 80 0.05 8.96 -14.65
C ASP A 80 0.05 7.50 -15.14
N LYS A 81 1.23 6.85 -15.13
CA LYS A 81 1.40 5.45 -15.54
C LYS A 81 1.18 4.46 -14.40
N LYS A 82 0.92 4.93 -13.17
CA LYS A 82 0.85 4.12 -11.94
C LYS A 82 2.10 3.26 -11.69
N THR A 83 3.25 3.65 -12.24
CA THR A 83 4.52 2.92 -12.14
C THR A 83 5.44 3.46 -11.06
N LYS A 84 5.17 4.67 -10.54
CA LYS A 84 5.99 5.32 -9.51
C LYS A 84 5.11 5.99 -8.48
N VAL A 85 5.44 5.83 -7.20
CA VAL A 85 4.83 6.61 -6.12
C VAL A 85 5.44 8.00 -6.10
N LEU A 86 4.60 9.01 -6.31
CA LEU A 86 4.96 10.43 -6.17
C LEU A 86 4.76 10.91 -4.73
N GLY A 87 3.78 10.37 -4.02
CA GLY A 87 3.46 10.72 -2.64
C GLY A 87 2.55 9.71 -1.98
N VAL A 88 2.48 9.74 -0.65
CA VAL A 88 1.60 8.86 0.13
C VAL A 88 0.98 9.68 1.23
N LYS A 89 -0.34 9.64 1.32
CA LYS A 89 -1.08 10.14 2.49
C LYS A 89 -1.07 9.06 3.55
N TYR A 90 -0.35 9.31 4.64
CA TYR A 90 -0.15 8.33 5.71
C TYR A 90 -1.34 8.19 6.63
N ALA A 91 -2.13 9.24 6.71
CA ALA A 91 -3.37 9.27 7.44
C ALA A 91 -4.27 10.36 6.87
N VAL A 92 -5.49 10.43 7.40
CA VAL A 92 -6.42 11.51 7.15
C VAL A 92 -7.38 11.61 8.33
N THR A 93 -7.72 12.84 8.69
CA THR A 93 -8.80 13.14 9.63
C THR A 93 -10.02 13.60 8.82
N PRO A 94 -10.97 12.71 8.46
CA PRO A 94 -12.12 13.07 7.64
C PRO A 94 -13.04 14.10 8.33
N ASN A 95 -13.79 14.84 7.50
CA ASN A 95 -14.73 15.89 7.92
C ASN A 95 -15.61 15.43 9.09
N GLY A 96 -15.48 16.11 10.22
CA GLY A 96 -16.18 15.80 11.46
C GLY A 96 -15.25 15.46 12.63
N GLY A 97 -13.96 15.20 12.37
CA GLY A 97 -12.93 15.17 13.42
C GLY A 97 -13.17 14.13 14.52
N LYS A 98 -13.92 13.05 14.26
CA LYS A 98 -14.15 12.01 15.30
C LYS A 98 -13.16 10.87 15.23
N VAL A 99 -12.52 10.70 14.08
CA VAL A 99 -11.65 9.57 13.78
C VAL A 99 -10.43 10.06 13.00
N ILE A 100 -9.26 9.55 13.36
CA ILE A 100 -8.06 9.58 12.54
C ILE A 100 -8.00 8.25 11.79
N VAL A 101 -7.93 8.30 10.46
CA VAL A 101 -7.81 7.09 9.63
C VAL A 101 -6.37 6.94 9.22
N LEU A 102 -5.70 5.89 9.71
CA LEU A 102 -4.31 5.57 9.35
C LEU A 102 -4.25 4.68 8.11
N HIS A 103 -3.17 4.81 7.35
CA HIS A 103 -2.88 3.95 6.21
C HIS A 103 -2.58 2.51 6.69
N GLY A 104 -3.42 1.55 6.32
CA GLY A 104 -3.35 0.15 6.77
C GLY A 104 -2.05 -0.58 6.49
N ASN A 105 -1.36 -0.31 5.38
CA ASN A 105 -0.02 -0.89 5.18
C ASN A 105 1.00 -0.28 6.15
N LEU A 106 0.90 1.01 6.51
CA LEU A 106 1.80 1.62 7.50
C LEU A 106 1.56 1.02 8.89
N VAL A 107 0.29 0.77 9.24
CA VAL A 107 -0.07 0.09 10.49
C VAL A 107 0.45 -1.35 10.50
N ARG A 108 0.36 -2.08 9.38
CA ARG A 108 0.93 -3.44 9.28
C ARG A 108 2.44 -3.45 9.46
N GLU A 109 3.17 -2.57 8.77
CA GLU A 109 4.62 -2.45 8.93
C GLU A 109 5.00 -2.11 10.39
N THR A 110 4.19 -1.27 11.05
CA THR A 110 4.36 -0.92 12.46
C THR A 110 4.11 -2.11 13.38
N GLU A 111 3.03 -2.87 13.16
CA GLU A 111 2.72 -4.11 13.89
C GLU A 111 3.89 -5.08 13.81
N GLU A 112 4.44 -5.30 12.61
CA GLU A 112 5.60 -6.18 12.40
C GLU A 112 6.88 -5.65 13.07
N ALA A 113 7.14 -4.34 12.99
CA ALA A 113 8.27 -3.72 13.69
C ALA A 113 8.16 -3.90 15.20
N LEU A 114 6.97 -3.72 15.78
CA LEU A 114 6.72 -3.94 17.20
C LEU A 114 6.95 -5.39 17.61
N LEU A 115 6.50 -6.35 16.80
CA LEU A 115 6.74 -7.78 17.04
C LEU A 115 8.24 -8.12 17.00
N ARG A 116 8.99 -7.56 16.04
CA ARG A 116 10.45 -7.71 15.97
C ARG A 116 11.16 -7.13 17.17
N VAL A 117 10.78 -5.92 17.60
CA VAL A 117 11.34 -5.27 18.81
C VAL A 117 11.08 -6.11 20.05
N ARG A 118 9.86 -6.63 20.24
CA ARG A 118 9.52 -7.51 21.39
C ARG A 118 10.33 -8.81 21.38
N ALA A 119 10.61 -9.34 20.21
CA ALA A 119 11.43 -10.54 20.03
C ALA A 119 12.93 -10.29 20.13
N SER A 120 13.37 -9.04 20.40
CA SER A 120 14.79 -8.63 20.34
C SER A 120 15.45 -8.92 18.98
N LYS A 121 14.67 -8.88 17.90
CA LYS A 121 15.08 -9.15 16.50
C LYS A 121 14.93 -7.90 15.62
N LYS A 122 15.38 -6.77 16.15
CA LYS A 122 15.21 -5.46 15.52
C LYS A 122 15.97 -5.36 14.20
N ASN A 123 15.33 -4.81 13.17
CA ASN A 123 15.96 -4.36 11.93
C ASN A 123 16.34 -2.86 12.04
N PRO A 124 17.43 -2.39 11.39
CA PRO A 124 17.73 -0.96 11.21
C PRO A 124 16.54 -0.03 10.93
N ASP A 125 15.50 -0.49 10.22
CA ASP A 125 14.34 0.33 9.87
C ASP A 125 13.27 0.42 10.97
N ASP A 126 13.26 -0.45 11.98
CA ASP A 126 12.17 -0.53 12.95
C ASP A 126 12.00 0.79 13.73
N ASP A 127 13.09 1.45 14.14
CA ASP A 127 13.00 2.76 14.82
C ASP A 127 12.41 3.84 13.94
N ARG A 128 12.73 3.81 12.64
CA ARG A 128 12.22 4.77 11.67
C ARG A 128 10.72 4.58 11.49
N ILE A 129 10.26 3.34 11.38
CA ILE A 129 8.83 3.00 11.27
C ILE A 129 8.07 3.47 12.52
N LEU A 130 8.59 3.19 13.71
CA LEU A 130 7.94 3.59 14.96
C LEU A 130 7.89 5.12 15.12
N THR A 131 8.99 5.82 14.79
CA THR A 131 9.04 7.29 14.83
C THR A 131 8.08 7.91 13.83
N LEU A 132 8.01 7.35 12.63
CA LEU A 132 7.12 7.76 11.56
C LEU A 132 5.65 7.58 11.92
N MET A 133 5.29 6.44 12.51
CA MET A 133 3.94 6.21 13.03
C MET A 133 3.59 7.22 14.14
N GLU A 134 4.53 7.48 15.06
CA GLU A 134 4.33 8.48 16.10
C GLU A 134 4.06 9.86 15.50
N ALA A 135 4.93 10.30 14.60
CA ALA A 135 4.84 11.59 13.96
C ALA A 135 3.55 11.73 13.13
N THR A 136 3.14 10.66 12.43
CA THR A 136 1.87 10.61 11.69
C THR A 136 0.68 10.80 12.62
N ILE A 137 0.61 10.09 13.75
CA ILE A 137 -0.49 10.25 14.71
C ILE A 137 -0.51 11.65 15.28
N MET A 138 0.66 12.20 15.65
CA MET A 138 0.74 13.54 16.22
C MET A 138 0.37 14.63 15.20
N HIS A 139 0.77 14.47 13.94
CA HIS A 139 0.35 15.33 12.83
C HIS A 139 -1.18 15.37 12.74
N GLU A 140 -1.82 14.20 12.69
CA GLU A 140 -3.28 14.13 12.59
C GLU A 140 -3.98 14.64 13.86
N MET A 141 -3.35 14.52 15.03
CA MET A 141 -3.87 15.15 16.25
C MET A 141 -3.84 16.69 16.18
N VAL A 142 -2.89 17.29 15.46
CA VAL A 142 -2.89 18.74 15.18
C VAL A 142 -4.07 19.09 14.28
N HIS A 143 -4.27 18.37 13.18
CA HIS A 143 -5.45 18.53 12.31
C HIS A 143 -6.77 18.40 13.07
N TRP A 144 -6.88 17.34 13.86
CA TRP A 144 -8.02 17.08 14.73
C TRP A 144 -8.31 18.23 15.68
N SER A 145 -7.27 18.84 16.26
CA SER A 145 -7.42 19.96 17.20
C SER A 145 -8.13 21.15 16.55
N TYR A 146 -7.84 21.46 15.29
CA TYR A 146 -8.50 22.54 14.56
C TYR A 146 -9.96 22.23 14.30
N MET A 147 -10.27 20.99 13.91
CA MET A 147 -11.65 20.57 13.65
C MET A 147 -12.51 20.65 14.91
N VAL A 148 -12.00 20.16 16.05
CA VAL A 148 -12.72 20.21 17.33
C VAL A 148 -12.91 21.64 17.82
N ALA A 149 -11.92 22.50 17.60
CA ALA A 149 -11.99 23.90 18.00
C ALA A 149 -12.77 24.78 17.00
N GLY A 150 -13.19 24.24 15.84
CA GLY A 150 -13.78 25.04 14.76
C GLY A 150 -12.82 26.09 14.19
N VAL A 151 -11.51 25.84 14.27
CA VAL A 151 -10.46 26.73 13.78
C VAL A 151 -10.11 26.37 12.34
N ASP A 152 -10.03 27.39 11.50
CA ASP A 152 -9.55 27.27 10.12
C ASP A 152 -8.02 27.48 10.13
N GLU A 153 -7.27 26.40 9.93
CA GLU A 153 -5.79 26.40 9.97
C GLU A 153 -5.19 27.43 9.02
N LYS A 154 -5.69 27.45 7.78
CA LYS A 154 -5.25 28.36 6.74
C LYS A 154 -5.42 29.82 7.17
N LYS A 155 -6.56 30.17 7.77
CA LYS A 155 -6.77 31.52 8.33
C LYS A 155 -5.87 31.80 9.53
N LYS A 156 -5.63 30.81 10.39
CA LYS A 156 -4.82 30.99 11.61
C LYS A 156 -3.36 31.29 11.29
N TYR A 157 -2.76 30.59 10.33
CA TYR A 157 -1.32 30.70 10.05
C TYR A 157 -0.95 31.35 8.71
N GLY A 158 -1.93 31.69 7.87
CA GLY A 158 -1.69 32.45 6.64
C GLY A 158 -1.01 31.65 5.52
N GLY A 159 -1.25 30.34 5.45
CA GLY A 159 -0.62 29.41 4.49
C GLY A 159 -1.60 28.54 3.72
N ASP A 160 -1.18 27.33 3.34
CA ASP A 160 -2.07 26.28 2.86
C ASP A 160 -2.70 25.50 4.03
N GLU A 161 -3.49 24.48 3.71
CA GLU A 161 -4.18 23.62 4.69
C GLU A 161 -3.23 22.68 5.44
N GLU A 162 -1.92 22.70 5.15
CA GLU A 162 -0.91 21.87 5.81
C GLU A 162 0.19 22.73 6.47
N TYR A 163 0.00 24.06 6.54
CA TYR A 163 1.07 24.94 6.97
C TYR A 163 1.45 24.71 8.44
N GLY A 164 0.47 24.64 9.33
CA GLY A 164 0.71 24.44 10.76
C GLY A 164 1.20 23.03 11.05
N THR A 165 0.64 22.01 10.39
CA THR A 165 1.09 20.63 10.51
C THR A 165 2.50 20.39 9.98
N ALA A 166 2.87 20.94 8.81
CA ALA A 166 4.24 20.84 8.29
C ALA A 166 5.26 21.55 9.21
N ARG A 167 4.87 22.68 9.80
CA ARG A 167 5.72 23.38 10.78
C ARG A 167 5.83 22.62 12.10
N PHE A 168 4.74 21.98 12.54
CA PHE A 168 4.76 21.06 13.68
C PHE A 168 5.81 19.97 13.46
N GLU A 169 5.79 19.28 12.31
CA GLU A 169 6.73 18.19 12.03
C GLU A 169 8.19 18.69 12.03
N GLN A 170 8.44 19.79 11.35
CA GLN A 170 9.75 20.41 11.28
C GLN A 170 10.29 20.77 12.67
N GLU A 171 9.45 21.32 13.54
CA GLU A 171 9.86 21.70 14.89
C GLU A 171 9.98 20.50 15.83
N ALA A 172 9.03 19.55 15.78
CA ALA A 172 8.98 18.38 16.65
C ALA A 172 10.07 17.35 16.32
N TYR A 173 10.24 17.04 15.03
CA TYR A 173 11.09 15.94 14.55
C TYR A 173 12.33 16.41 13.78
N GLY A 174 12.42 17.70 13.42
CA GLY A 174 13.56 18.28 12.71
C GLY A 174 13.48 18.19 11.19
N SER A 175 12.46 17.52 10.67
CA SER A 175 12.14 17.41 9.25
C SER A 175 10.64 17.16 9.08
N PRO A 176 10.08 17.40 7.89
CA PRO A 176 8.77 16.85 7.55
C PRO A 176 8.78 15.33 7.70
N VAL A 177 7.62 14.77 8.00
CA VAL A 177 7.44 13.33 8.07
C VAL A 177 7.53 12.76 6.66
N ALA A 178 8.74 12.37 6.28
CA ALA A 178 9.04 11.79 4.99
C ALA A 178 9.58 10.38 5.17
N MET A 179 9.00 9.43 4.46
CA MET A 179 9.57 8.09 4.35
C MET A 179 10.73 8.06 3.37
N PRO A 180 11.72 7.17 3.60
CA PRO A 180 12.61 6.74 2.53
C PRO A 180 11.80 6.24 1.33
N ASP A 181 12.28 6.52 0.12
CA ASP A 181 11.61 6.14 -1.14
C ASP A 181 11.30 4.62 -1.17
N GLU A 182 12.23 3.80 -0.70
CA GLU A 182 12.07 2.35 -0.61
C GLU A 182 10.88 1.94 0.27
N PHE A 183 10.63 2.65 1.36
CA PHE A 183 9.51 2.37 2.26
C PHE A 183 8.20 2.86 1.65
N ARG A 184 8.24 4.02 0.97
CA ARG A 184 7.09 4.58 0.24
C ARG A 184 6.56 3.61 -0.83
N GLU A 185 7.47 2.95 -1.54
CA GLU A 185 7.15 1.92 -2.53
C GLU A 185 6.58 0.63 -1.93
N ARG A 186 6.93 0.28 -0.67
CA ARG A 186 6.32 -0.86 0.04
C ARG A 186 4.90 -0.55 0.51
N LEU A 187 4.65 0.69 0.93
CA LEU A 187 3.33 1.10 1.43
C LEU A 187 2.29 1.19 0.33
N CYS A 188 2.67 1.74 -0.81
CA CYS A 188 1.79 1.73 -1.96
C CYS A 188 1.96 0.41 -2.66
N LYS A 189 0.89 -0.35 -2.81
CA LYS A 189 0.86 -1.44 -3.78
C LYS A 189 0.91 -0.81 -5.17
N VAL A 190 2.06 -0.27 -5.57
CA VAL A 190 2.38 -0.08 -6.98
C VAL A 190 2.30 -1.49 -7.52
N ARG A 191 1.19 -1.83 -8.18
CA ARG A 191 1.16 -3.07 -8.92
C ARG A 191 2.28 -2.90 -9.94
N PRO A 192 3.35 -3.70 -9.89
CA PRO A 192 4.31 -3.71 -10.97
C PRO A 192 3.48 -3.85 -12.25
N ALA A 193 3.82 -3.10 -13.30
CA ALA A 193 3.08 -3.22 -14.55
C ALA A 193 2.96 -4.71 -14.88
N ALA A 194 1.75 -5.20 -15.07
CA ALA A 194 1.55 -6.64 -15.20
C ALA A 194 2.22 -7.10 -16.50
N PRO A 195 2.93 -8.23 -16.49
CA PRO A 195 3.49 -8.80 -17.70
C PRO A 195 2.38 -9.00 -18.72
N PHE A 196 2.63 -8.53 -19.94
CA PHE A 196 1.62 -8.52 -20.99
C PHE A 196 2.12 -9.30 -22.20
N LEU A 197 1.44 -10.40 -22.54
CA LEU A 197 1.71 -11.16 -23.76
C LEU A 197 0.87 -10.66 -24.95
N GLY A 198 -0.39 -10.29 -24.70
CA GLY A 198 -1.32 -9.81 -25.72
C GLY A 198 -2.11 -10.89 -26.46
N VAL A 199 -2.48 -11.96 -25.76
CA VAL A 199 -3.36 -13.02 -26.28
C VAL A 199 -4.59 -13.17 -25.40
N ALA A 200 -5.71 -13.54 -26.00
CA ALA A 200 -6.86 -14.09 -25.29
C ALA A 200 -6.90 -15.61 -25.55
N THR A 201 -7.14 -16.41 -24.51
CA THR A 201 -7.18 -17.87 -24.60
C THR A 201 -8.48 -18.46 -24.08
N ASN A 202 -8.80 -19.69 -24.50
CA ASN A 202 -9.84 -20.51 -23.87
C ASN A 202 -9.25 -21.38 -22.75
N LEU A 203 -10.09 -22.21 -22.10
CA LEU A 203 -9.70 -23.10 -21.00
C LEU A 203 -8.56 -24.08 -21.36
N ALA A 204 -8.43 -24.45 -22.63
CA ALA A 204 -7.38 -25.34 -23.14
C ALA A 204 -6.09 -24.58 -23.54
N CYS A 205 -6.00 -23.28 -23.22
CA CYS A 205 -4.92 -22.39 -23.63
C CYS A 205 -4.74 -22.29 -25.17
N THR A 206 -5.84 -22.43 -25.92
CA THR A 206 -5.86 -22.10 -27.36
C THR A 206 -6.06 -20.61 -27.54
N ILE A 207 -5.23 -19.98 -28.36
CA ILE A 207 -5.28 -18.56 -28.68
C ILE A 207 -6.54 -18.28 -29.52
N LEU A 208 -7.44 -17.48 -28.94
CA LEU A 208 -8.67 -17.01 -29.57
C LEU A 208 -8.44 -15.71 -30.33
N GLU A 209 -7.54 -14.87 -29.82
CA GLU A 209 -7.21 -13.56 -30.37
C GLU A 209 -5.76 -13.19 -30.02
N VAL A 210 -5.11 -12.48 -30.94
CA VAL A 210 -3.80 -11.85 -30.73
C VAL A 210 -3.98 -10.35 -30.95
N LYS A 211 -3.66 -9.54 -29.94
CA LYS A 211 -3.76 -8.08 -30.07
C LYS A 211 -2.70 -7.58 -31.07
N PRO A 212 -3.05 -6.73 -32.05
CA PRO A 212 -2.08 -6.12 -32.95
C PRO A 212 -0.97 -5.39 -32.19
N GLU A 213 0.26 -5.40 -32.73
CA GLU A 213 1.46 -4.78 -32.13
C GLU A 213 1.88 -5.32 -30.75
N SER A 214 1.21 -6.35 -30.23
CA SER A 214 1.57 -7.00 -28.98
C SER A 214 2.86 -7.82 -29.10
N PRO A 215 3.50 -8.16 -27.96
CA PRO A 215 4.59 -9.12 -27.93
C PRO A 215 4.27 -10.44 -28.64
N ALA A 216 3.08 -11.00 -28.44
CA ALA A 216 2.63 -12.20 -29.13
C ALA A 216 2.59 -12.04 -30.65
N ALA A 217 2.02 -10.93 -31.15
CA ALA A 217 1.97 -10.65 -32.58
C ALA A 217 3.37 -10.54 -33.19
N LYS A 218 4.28 -9.81 -32.51
CA LYS A 218 5.68 -9.65 -32.93
C LYS A 218 6.45 -10.96 -32.94
N ALA A 219 6.11 -11.87 -32.04
CA ALA A 219 6.67 -13.21 -31.99
C ALA A 219 6.02 -14.20 -32.98
N GLY A 220 5.03 -13.76 -33.77
CA GLY A 220 4.39 -14.60 -34.79
C GLY A 220 3.39 -15.61 -34.24
N LEU A 221 2.87 -15.40 -33.03
CA LEU A 221 1.70 -16.13 -32.53
C LEU A 221 0.47 -15.71 -33.31
N ILE A 222 -0.40 -16.68 -33.60
CA ILE A 222 -1.65 -16.45 -34.36
C ILE A 222 -2.84 -17.10 -33.66
N LYS A 223 -4.04 -16.66 -34.05
CA LYS A 223 -5.28 -17.31 -33.63
C LYS A 223 -5.27 -18.79 -34.04
N GLY A 224 -5.66 -19.66 -33.12
CA GLY A 224 -5.70 -21.11 -33.31
C GLY A 224 -4.49 -21.86 -32.75
N ASP A 225 -3.37 -21.17 -32.49
CA ASP A 225 -2.24 -21.80 -31.79
C ASP A 225 -2.67 -22.29 -30.40
N ARG A 226 -2.24 -23.49 -30.00
CA ARG A 226 -2.46 -24.01 -28.63
C ARG A 226 -1.15 -24.05 -27.87
N ILE A 227 -1.06 -23.29 -26.77
CA ILE A 227 0.12 -23.26 -25.91
C ILE A 227 0.14 -24.51 -25.03
N SER A 228 1.15 -25.36 -25.17
CA SER A 228 1.32 -26.60 -24.41
C SER A 228 2.39 -26.51 -23.31
N LYS A 229 3.37 -25.60 -23.46
CA LYS A 229 4.38 -25.33 -22.41
C LYS A 229 4.69 -23.85 -22.26
N PHE A 230 5.07 -23.48 -21.04
CA PHE A 230 5.57 -22.18 -20.65
C PHE A 230 6.88 -22.36 -19.89
N ASP A 231 8.00 -21.88 -20.42
CA ASP A 231 9.36 -22.07 -19.89
C ASP A 231 9.66 -23.55 -19.56
N GLY A 232 9.29 -24.44 -20.48
CA GLY A 232 9.47 -25.90 -20.32
C GLY A 232 8.47 -26.57 -19.37
N LYS A 233 7.70 -25.82 -18.58
CA LYS A 233 6.63 -26.36 -17.75
C LYS A 233 5.40 -26.64 -18.61
N ASN A 234 4.87 -27.86 -18.52
CA ASN A 234 3.70 -28.26 -19.30
C ASN A 234 2.43 -27.67 -18.68
N LEU A 235 1.52 -27.25 -19.55
CA LEU A 235 0.20 -26.75 -19.17
C LEU A 235 -0.84 -27.88 -19.32
N GLY A 236 -1.74 -28.00 -18.35
CA GLY A 236 -2.91 -28.89 -18.43
C GLY A 236 -2.60 -30.39 -18.37
N LYS A 237 -1.49 -30.79 -17.73
CA LYS A 237 -1.12 -32.21 -17.60
C LYS A 237 -2.08 -33.03 -16.74
N GLU A 238 -2.96 -32.41 -15.97
CA GLU A 238 -3.93 -33.09 -15.11
C GLU A 238 -5.33 -32.47 -15.23
N LEU A 239 -6.02 -32.68 -16.35
CA LEU A 239 -7.48 -32.54 -16.37
C LEU A 239 -8.10 -33.73 -15.62
N ASN A 240 -7.90 -33.80 -14.30
CA ASN A 240 -8.71 -34.65 -13.44
C ASN A 240 -10.12 -34.05 -13.42
N ARG A 241 -11.01 -34.66 -14.21
CA ARG A 241 -12.41 -34.24 -14.38
C ARG A 241 -13.20 -34.16 -13.07
N ASP A 242 -12.73 -34.81 -12.02
CA ASP A 242 -13.50 -35.04 -10.81
C ASP A 242 -13.28 -33.98 -9.71
N ASN A 243 -12.29 -33.08 -9.85
CA ASN A 243 -11.91 -32.13 -8.77
C ASN A 243 -11.83 -30.66 -9.21
N GLY A 244 -12.69 -30.21 -10.12
CA GLY A 244 -12.72 -28.80 -10.55
C GLY A 244 -11.37 -28.31 -11.09
N GLY A 245 -10.62 -29.20 -11.74
CA GLY A 245 -9.19 -29.07 -12.02
C GLY A 245 -8.77 -27.75 -12.66
N ASN A 246 -7.61 -27.24 -12.22
CA ASN A 246 -6.98 -26.07 -12.81
C ASN A 246 -6.87 -26.25 -14.33
N THR A 247 -7.47 -25.33 -15.06
CA THR A 247 -7.42 -25.35 -16.52
C THR A 247 -6.03 -24.95 -17.00
N ALA A 248 -5.63 -25.38 -18.20
CA ALA A 248 -4.38 -24.94 -18.80
C ALA A 248 -4.30 -23.40 -18.87
N GLN A 249 -5.44 -22.73 -19.03
CA GLN A 249 -5.56 -21.28 -18.95
C GLN A 249 -5.20 -20.71 -17.57
N ALA A 250 -5.72 -21.31 -16.49
CA ALA A 250 -5.43 -20.86 -15.14
C ALA A 250 -3.94 -21.05 -14.79
N GLU A 251 -3.36 -22.20 -15.16
CA GLU A 251 -1.93 -22.44 -14.99
C GLU A 251 -1.07 -21.47 -15.80
N PHE A 252 -1.46 -21.19 -17.05
CA PHE A 252 -0.80 -20.21 -17.89
C PHE A 252 -0.85 -18.81 -17.27
N GLY A 253 -2.01 -18.37 -16.78
CA GLY A 253 -2.16 -17.10 -16.08
C GLY A 253 -1.26 -17.02 -14.84
N ALA A 254 -1.27 -18.06 -14.01
CA ALA A 254 -0.45 -18.11 -12.80
C ALA A 254 1.06 -18.10 -13.08
N LEU A 255 1.51 -18.69 -14.21
CA LEU A 255 2.91 -18.64 -14.62
C LEU A 255 3.27 -17.29 -15.22
N LEU A 256 2.37 -16.67 -15.98
CA LEU A 256 2.56 -15.33 -16.49
C LEU A 256 2.64 -14.30 -15.35
N ASP A 257 1.80 -14.42 -14.32
CA ASP A 257 1.79 -13.55 -13.14
C ASP A 257 3.08 -13.62 -12.30
N GLN A 258 3.92 -14.63 -12.51
CA GLN A 258 5.24 -14.75 -11.88
C GLN A 258 6.35 -14.00 -12.64
N LYS A 259 6.03 -13.41 -13.80
CA LYS A 259 6.99 -12.70 -14.65
C LYS A 259 6.91 -11.19 -14.46
N GLN A 260 7.90 -10.51 -15.01
CA GLN A 260 7.94 -9.05 -15.12
C GLN A 260 7.91 -8.61 -16.60
N PRO A 261 7.41 -7.41 -16.90
CA PRO A 261 7.63 -6.79 -18.20
C PRO A 261 9.11 -6.77 -18.56
N GLY A 262 9.43 -7.12 -19.81
CA GLY A 262 10.80 -7.26 -20.30
C GLY A 262 11.38 -8.67 -20.15
N ASP A 263 10.79 -9.54 -19.33
CA ASP A 263 11.20 -10.94 -19.27
C ASP A 263 10.99 -11.61 -20.63
N SER A 264 11.92 -12.48 -21.02
CA SER A 264 11.75 -13.37 -22.16
C SER A 264 11.26 -14.72 -21.69
N VAL A 265 10.17 -15.21 -22.31
CA VAL A 265 9.57 -16.51 -22.01
C VAL A 265 9.57 -17.39 -23.25
N SER A 266 9.69 -18.69 -23.05
CA SER A 266 9.67 -19.70 -24.12
C SER A 266 8.34 -20.45 -24.11
N LEU A 267 7.61 -20.41 -25.22
CA LEU A 267 6.32 -21.04 -25.39
C LEU A 267 6.44 -22.20 -26.37
N GLU A 268 6.03 -23.40 -25.98
CA GLU A 268 5.78 -24.48 -26.92
C GLU A 268 4.33 -24.40 -27.39
N ILE A 269 4.14 -24.32 -28.71
CA ILE A 269 2.81 -24.19 -29.32
C ILE A 269 2.57 -25.31 -30.34
N HIS A 270 1.31 -25.72 -30.43
CA HIS A 270 0.77 -26.58 -31.48
C HIS A 270 0.02 -25.73 -32.48
N ARG A 271 0.37 -25.86 -33.76
CA ARG A 271 -0.27 -25.12 -34.87
C ARG A 271 -0.66 -26.09 -35.96
N MET A 272 -1.94 -26.04 -36.32
CA MET A 272 -2.49 -26.83 -37.42
C MET A 272 -2.18 -26.15 -38.74
N GLU A 273 -1.37 -26.79 -39.58
CA GLU A 273 -1.12 -26.35 -40.96
C GLU A 273 -1.92 -27.17 -41.95
N PRO A 274 -2.45 -26.59 -43.04
CA PRO A 274 -3.03 -27.36 -44.14
C PRO A 274 -2.03 -28.37 -44.71
N PRO A 275 -2.40 -29.64 -44.96
CA PRO A 275 -3.76 -30.21 -45.00
C PRO A 275 -4.30 -30.78 -43.67
N GLY A 276 -3.79 -30.33 -42.51
CA GLY A 276 -4.21 -30.77 -41.18
C GLY A 276 -3.08 -31.36 -40.33
N THR A 277 -1.83 -31.03 -40.65
CA THR A 277 -0.66 -31.48 -39.87
C THR A 277 -0.49 -30.61 -38.64
N ASP A 278 -0.48 -31.22 -37.45
CA ASP A 278 -0.09 -30.55 -36.21
C ASP A 278 1.43 -30.40 -36.17
N LYS A 279 1.92 -29.16 -36.16
CA LYS A 279 3.34 -28.85 -36.02
C LYS A 279 3.59 -28.18 -34.68
N ILE A 280 4.66 -28.59 -34.03
CA ILE A 280 5.11 -28.05 -32.76
C ILE A 280 6.20 -27.03 -33.00
N PHE A 281 6.03 -25.84 -32.42
CA PHE A 281 7.01 -24.75 -32.49
C PHE A 281 7.40 -24.32 -31.09
N THR A 282 8.64 -23.87 -30.94
CA THR A 282 9.08 -23.11 -29.77
C THR A 282 9.21 -21.64 -30.17
N VAL A 283 8.46 -20.78 -29.49
CA VAL A 283 8.43 -19.34 -29.75
C VAL A 283 8.94 -18.62 -28.50
N ASN A 284 9.98 -17.81 -28.66
CA ASN A 284 10.46 -16.95 -27.57
C ASN A 284 9.78 -15.58 -27.67
N VAL A 285 9.24 -15.09 -26.57
CA VAL A 285 8.52 -13.82 -26.51
C VAL A 285 9.05 -12.96 -25.38
N THR A 286 9.39 -11.71 -25.66
CA THR A 286 9.71 -10.71 -24.64
C THR A 286 8.43 -10.01 -24.19
N LEU A 287 8.06 -10.19 -22.93
CA LEU A 287 6.81 -9.68 -22.36
C LEU A 287 6.78 -8.15 -22.34
N GLY A 288 5.62 -7.58 -22.66
CA GLY A 288 5.36 -6.16 -22.55
C GLY A 288 4.85 -5.79 -21.15
N SER A 289 4.48 -4.52 -21.00
CA SER A 289 3.75 -4.02 -19.83
C SER A 289 2.38 -3.56 -20.30
N ILE A 290 1.35 -3.86 -19.51
CA ILE A 290 0.06 -3.16 -19.61
C ILE A 290 -0.01 -2.13 -18.48
N ASN A 291 -0.28 -0.88 -18.82
CA ASN A 291 -0.56 0.20 -17.87
C ASN A 291 -2.08 0.39 -17.75
#